data_AF-A0A5S3VSF0-F1
#
_entry.id   AF-A0A5S3VSF0-F1
#
_cell.length_a   1.000
_cell.length_b   1.000
_cell.length_c   1.000
_cell.angle_alpha   90.00
_cell.angle_beta   90.00
_cell.angle_gamma   90.00
#
_symmetry.space_group_name_H-M   'P 1'
#
loop_
_entity.id
_entity.type
_entity.pdbx_description
1 polymer ?
#
loop_
_entity_poly.entity_id
_entity_poly.type
_entity_poly.pdbx_seq_one_letter_code
_entity_poly.pdbx_strand_id
1 'polypeptide(L)'
;SGDNAGHTAQQRARQWMQSLLELQQSAGSSFEFVENVKTELFPEEIYVFTPDGRIVQLPMGPTAVDFAYAVHTDVGNTCVGARVNR
;
A
#
# COMPACT_ATOMS: atom_id res chain seq x y z
N SER A 1 1.38 20.37 -15.91
CA SER A 1 2.19 19.60 -14.95
C SER A 1 1.53 18.26 -14.67
N GLY A 2 1.75 17.25 -15.52
CA GLY A 2 1.08 15.94 -15.44
C GLY A 2 2.00 14.72 -15.64
N ASP A 3 3.29 14.94 -15.95
CA ASP A 3 4.17 13.86 -16.43
C ASP A 3 4.86 13.05 -15.32
N ASN A 4 4.82 13.49 -14.05
CA ASN A 4 5.58 12.85 -12.98
C ASN A 4 4.88 11.59 -12.40
N ALA A 5 3.54 11.53 -12.46
CA ALA A 5 2.77 10.39 -11.94
C ALA A 5 2.91 9.14 -12.82
N GLY A 6 2.97 9.29 -14.15
CA GLY A 6 3.15 8.19 -15.09
C GLY A 6 4.52 7.52 -14.95
N HIS A 7 5.55 8.30 -14.66
CA HIS A 7 6.92 7.82 -14.49
C HIS A 7 7.07 6.90 -13.25
N THR A 8 6.40 7.25 -12.14
CA THR A 8 6.45 6.44 -10.91
C THR A 8 5.64 5.15 -11.00
N ALA A 9 4.50 5.15 -11.69
CA ALA A 9 3.71 3.93 -11.91
C ALA A 9 4.46 2.91 -12.78
N GLN A 10 5.12 3.37 -13.85
CA GLN A 10 5.95 2.53 -14.71
C GLN A 10 7.19 1.97 -13.97
N GLN A 11 7.81 2.77 -13.10
CA GLN A 11 8.93 2.31 -12.26
C GLN A 11 8.49 1.23 -11.26
N ARG A 12 7.34 1.42 -10.58
CA ARG A 12 6.79 0.41 -9.66
C ARG A 12 6.44 -0.89 -10.38
N ALA A 13 5.83 -0.81 -11.58
CA ALA A 13 5.52 -1.99 -12.37
C ALA A 13 6.78 -2.78 -12.80
N ARG A 14 7.88 -2.07 -13.11
CA ARG A 14 9.17 -2.70 -13.43
C ARG A 14 9.80 -3.38 -12.22
N GLN A 15 9.79 -2.72 -11.06
CA GLN A 15 10.29 -3.31 -9.81
C GLN A 15 9.50 -4.56 -9.43
N TRP A 16 8.16 -4.52 -9.55
CA TRP A 16 7.31 -5.68 -9.30
C TRP A 16 7.61 -6.85 -10.26
N MET A 17 7.81 -6.58 -11.56
CA MET A 17 8.22 -7.62 -12.52
C MET A 17 9.59 -8.24 -12.19
N GLN A 18 10.53 -7.44 -11.66
CA GLN A 18 11.83 -7.96 -11.24
C GLN A 18 11.71 -8.87 -10.01
N SER A 19 10.93 -8.45 -9.00
CA SER A 19 10.64 -9.29 -7.82
C SER A 19 10.00 -10.62 -8.20
N LEU A 20 9.07 -10.63 -9.16
CA LEU A 20 8.45 -11.86 -9.66
C LEU A 20 9.44 -12.84 -10.30
N LEU A 21 10.40 -12.34 -11.08
CA LEU A 21 11.41 -13.16 -11.75
C LEU A 21 12.43 -13.75 -10.75
N GLU A 22 12.76 -12.99 -9.71
CA GLU A 22 13.61 -13.47 -8.61
C GLU A 22 12.91 -14.56 -7.80
N LEU A 23 11.62 -14.36 -7.50
CA LEU A 23 10.79 -15.31 -6.78
C LEU A 23 10.66 -16.66 -7.53
N GLN A 24 10.55 -16.62 -8.87
CA GLN A 24 10.54 -17.82 -9.70
C GLN A 24 11.87 -18.61 -9.59
N GLN A 25 13.00 -17.92 -9.50
CA GLN A 25 14.32 -18.53 -9.41
C GLN A 25 14.63 -19.09 -8.01
N SER A 26 14.04 -18.50 -6.96
CA SER A 26 14.28 -18.89 -5.56
C SER A 26 13.27 -19.91 -5.01
N ALA A 27 12.10 -20.07 -5.62
CA ALA A 27 11.05 -20.95 -5.09
C ALA A 27 11.46 -22.44 -5.20
N GLY A 28 11.39 -23.16 -4.08
CA GLY A 28 11.72 -24.59 -4.03
C GLY A 28 10.64 -25.49 -4.65
N SER A 29 9.43 -24.96 -4.83
CA SER A 29 8.30 -25.64 -5.50
C SER A 29 7.34 -24.65 -6.17
N SER A 30 6.61 -25.10 -7.18
CA SER A 30 5.58 -24.29 -7.86
C SER A 30 4.45 -23.84 -6.93
N PHE A 31 4.23 -24.54 -5.82
CA PHE A 31 3.21 -24.17 -4.82
C PHE A 31 3.64 -22.97 -3.99
N GLU A 32 4.88 -22.99 -3.48
CA GLU A 32 5.48 -21.88 -2.73
C GLU A 32 5.56 -20.61 -3.59
N PHE A 33 5.91 -20.76 -4.87
CA PHE A 33 5.86 -19.65 -5.82
C PHE A 33 4.46 -19.04 -5.93
N VAL A 34 3.43 -19.87 -6.14
CA VAL A 34 2.04 -19.38 -6.29
C VAL A 34 1.54 -18.67 -5.03
N GLU A 35 1.87 -19.17 -3.84
CA GLU A 35 1.47 -18.51 -2.59
C GLU A 35 2.18 -17.16 -2.41
N ASN A 36 3.50 -17.08 -2.65
CA ASN A 36 4.21 -15.81 -2.56
C ASN A 36 3.72 -14.77 -3.59
N VAL A 37 3.40 -15.20 -4.82
CA VAL A 37 2.81 -14.30 -5.83
C VAL A 37 1.43 -13.80 -5.41
N LYS A 38 0.59 -14.64 -4.79
CA LYS A 38 -0.71 -14.19 -4.28
C LYS A 38 -0.54 -13.12 -3.20
N THR A 39 0.40 -13.28 -2.28
CA THR A 39 0.65 -12.28 -1.23
C THR A 39 1.14 -10.95 -1.81
N GLU A 40 1.98 -10.95 -2.85
CA GLU A 40 2.40 -9.71 -3.51
C GLU A 40 1.29 -9.04 -4.35
N LEU A 41 0.39 -9.84 -4.92
CA LEU A 41 -0.75 -9.33 -5.70
C LEU A 41 -1.88 -8.77 -4.83
N PHE A 42 -2.02 -9.30 -3.62
CA PHE A 42 -3.10 -8.95 -2.69
C PHE A 42 -2.48 -8.57 -1.33
N PRO A 43 -1.90 -7.37 -1.21
CA PRO A 43 -1.35 -6.92 0.06
C PRO A 43 -2.45 -6.90 1.12
N GLU A 44 -2.10 -7.23 2.36
CA GLU A 44 -3.03 -7.11 3.49
C GLU A 44 -3.46 -5.65 3.66
N GLU A 45 -4.74 -5.44 3.99
CA GLU A 45 -5.34 -4.13 4.15
C GLU A 45 -6.01 -3.99 5.51
N ILE A 46 -6.01 -2.77 6.03
CA ILE A 46 -6.71 -2.40 7.26
C ILE A 46 -7.83 -1.40 6.96
N TYR A 47 -8.81 -1.36 7.86
CA TYR A 47 -9.95 -0.46 7.77
C TYR A 47 -9.95 0.47 8.97
N VAL A 48 -9.94 1.78 8.72
CA VAL A 48 -9.93 2.82 9.75
C VAL A 48 -11.24 3.58 9.70
N PHE A 49 -11.91 3.67 10.84
CA PHE A 49 -13.12 4.47 11.00
C PHE A 49 -12.75 5.92 11.31
N THR A 50 -13.29 6.85 10.54
CA THR A 50 -13.26 8.27 10.87
C THR A 50 -14.32 8.59 11.93
N PRO A 51 -14.19 9.71 12.68
CA PRO A 51 -15.20 10.14 13.64
C PRO A 51 -16.58 10.45 13.02
N ASP A 52 -16.63 10.77 11.72
CA ASP A 52 -17.87 10.97 10.97
C ASP A 52 -18.48 9.67 10.42
N GLY A 53 -17.91 8.50 10.77
CA GLY A 53 -18.45 7.19 10.43
C GLY A 53 -18.09 6.67 9.04
N ARG A 54 -17.21 7.36 8.30
CA ARG A 54 -16.63 6.82 7.06
C ARG A 54 -15.59 5.75 7.37
N ILE A 55 -15.44 4.83 6.42
CA ILE A 55 -14.41 3.78 6.46
C ILE A 55 -13.37 4.12 5.40
N VAL A 56 -12.11 4.18 5.81
CA VAL A 56 -10.97 4.35 4.91
C VAL A 56 -10.15 3.06 4.92
N GLN A 57 -9.85 2.56 3.74
CA GLN A 57 -9.04 1.36 3.54
C GLN A 57 -7.59 1.78 3.28
N LEU A 58 -6.64 1.13 3.95
CA LEU A 58 -5.21 1.42 3.84
C LEU A 58 -4.42 0.11 3.74
N PRO A 59 -3.25 0.10 3.09
CA PRO A 59 -2.33 -1.04 3.16
C PRO A 59 -1.93 -1.28 4.62
N MET A 60 -1.65 -2.54 4.97
CA MET A 60 -1.13 -2.92 6.28
C MET A 60 0.15 -2.16 6.64
N GLY A 61 0.28 -1.81 7.93
CA GLY A 61 1.37 -1.00 8.44
C GLY A 61 1.32 0.51 8.13
N PRO A 62 0.15 1.18 8.02
CA PRO A 62 0.14 2.61 7.74
C PRO A 62 0.45 3.42 9.01
N THR A 63 0.91 4.65 8.81
CA THR A 63 1.07 5.64 9.87
C THR A 63 -0.19 6.52 9.99
N ALA A 64 -0.29 7.25 11.09
CA ALA A 64 -1.34 8.26 11.28
C ALA A 64 -1.34 9.34 10.17
N VAL A 65 -0.17 9.66 9.62
CA VAL A 65 -0.02 10.65 8.55
C VAL A 65 -0.57 10.09 7.23
N ASP A 66 -0.33 8.81 6.93
CA ASP A 66 -0.88 8.16 5.73
C ASP A 66 -2.42 8.19 5.74
N PHE A 67 -3.03 7.88 6.89
CA PHE A 67 -4.49 8.02 7.06
C PHE A 67 -4.96 9.47 6.87
N ALA A 68 -4.24 10.46 7.42
CA ALA A 68 -4.59 11.87 7.24
C ALA A 68 -4.59 12.29 5.76
N TYR A 69 -3.60 11.83 4.98
CA TYR A 69 -3.57 12.06 3.53
C TYR A 69 -4.65 11.31 2.75
N ALA A 70 -5.01 10.10 3.19
CA ALA A 70 -6.12 9.36 2.61
C ALA A 70 -7.48 10.03 2.87
N VAL A 71 -7.62 10.75 3.99
CA VAL A 71 -8.81 11.57 4.28
C VAL A 71 -8.84 12.82 3.40
N HIS A 72 -7.77 13.62 3.38
CA HIS A 72 -7.63 14.79 2.50
C HIS A 72 -6.19 15.32 2.52
N THR A 73 -5.71 15.88 1.40
CA THR A 73 -4.36 16.46 1.31
C THR A 73 -4.12 17.57 2.34
N ASP A 74 -5.09 18.48 2.53
CA ASP A 74 -4.95 19.55 3.54
C ASP A 74 -4.86 19.00 4.97
N VAL A 75 -5.59 17.93 5.28
CA VAL A 75 -5.56 17.27 6.59
C VAL A 75 -4.20 16.63 6.82
N GLY A 76 -3.64 15.96 5.80
CA GLY A 76 -2.28 15.42 5.82
C GLY A 76 -1.21 16.50 6.01
N ASN A 77 -1.29 17.60 5.25
CA ASN A 77 -0.35 18.73 5.33
C ASN A 77 -0.34 19.42 6.70
N THR A 78 -1.48 19.47 7.39
CA THR A 78 -1.60 20.07 8.74
C THR A 78 -1.61 19.05 9.86
N CYS A 79 -1.29 17.77 9.59
CA CYS A 79 -1.31 16.71 10.59
C CYS A 79 -0.21 16.92 11.64
N VAL A 80 -0.60 17.13 12.90
CA VAL A 80 0.33 17.28 14.04
C VAL A 80 0.34 16.06 14.97
N GLY A 81 -0.64 15.18 14.83
CA GLY A 81 -0.80 13.98 15.65
C GLY A 81 -2.14 13.31 15.42
N ALA A 82 -2.34 12.14 16.03
CA ALA A 82 -3.58 11.39 15.97
C ALA A 82 -3.93 10.79 17.32
N ARG A 83 -5.23 10.61 17.56
CA ARG A 83 -5.76 9.88 18.71
C ARG A 83 -6.51 8.66 18.21
N VAL A 84 -6.06 7.49 18.64
CA VAL A 84 -6.64 6.20 18.25
C VAL A 84 -7.46 5.67 19.42
N ASN A 85 -8.69 5.27 19.14
CA ASN A 85 -9.51 4.54 20.11
C ASN A 85 -9.21 3.04 19.98
N ARG A 86 -9.19 2.33 21.11
CA ARG A 86 -9.10 0.86 21.17
C ARG A 86 -10.49 0.26 21.29
#